data_AF-A0A940TTD0-F1
#
_entry.id   AF-A0A940TTD0-F1
#
_cell.length_a   1.000
_cell.length_b   1.000
_cell.length_c   1.000
_cell.angle_alpha   90.00
_cell.angle_beta   90.00
_cell.angle_gamma   90.00
#
_symmetry.space_group_name_H-M   'P 1'
#
loop_
_entity.id
_entity.type
_entity.pdbx_description
1 polymer ?
#
loop_
_entity_poly.entity_id
_entity_poly.type
_entity_poly.pdbx_seq_one_letter_code
_entity_poly.pdbx_strand_id
1 'polypeptide(L)'
;MKILLVSVNRERMPFPVFPLGLAYIARALKEEGHLIDVMDLCFSQEVSGDLKSTLHRFQPGLIAVSLRNLDNLTYPASVSYLKGVEEVIGVCRQQGSSRLVIGGSGFSLAPQELLRHLDVDFGIVGEGEEALLKLVRDLEKGEPISPSPYLLVKEKPFPPLIEGARVFPVQSPDRSFFDTHRYLEEGGMGNIQTKRGCPFSCIYCTYPLLEGKKVRLRNTEEVVDEIQHLVEEGVDYIYFVDDIFNYPPSFAEAYGVPLSTRVF
;
A
#
# COMPACT_ATOMS: atom_id res chain seq x y z
N MET A 1 -11.28 13.75 8.29
CA MET A 1 -10.70 14.52 7.17
C MET A 1 -11.11 13.88 5.84
N LYS A 2 -11.12 14.62 4.72
CA LYS A 2 -11.21 14.02 3.37
C LYS A 2 -9.83 13.58 2.89
N ILE A 3 -9.66 12.31 2.55
CA ILE A 3 -8.36 11.71 2.23
C ILE A 3 -8.44 11.03 0.87
N LEU A 4 -7.61 11.45 -0.08
CA LEU A 4 -7.50 10.80 -1.39
C LEU A 4 -6.35 9.80 -1.35
N LEU A 5 -6.63 8.53 -1.61
CA LEU A 5 -5.61 7.51 -1.80
C LEU A 5 -5.26 7.42 -3.28
N VAL A 6 -3.98 7.46 -3.64
CA VAL A 6 -3.53 7.40 -5.03
C VAL A 6 -2.60 6.21 -5.22
N SER A 7 -3.05 5.22 -6.01
CA SER A 7 -2.18 4.15 -6.52
C SER A 7 -1.46 4.65 -7.77
N VAL A 8 -0.14 4.77 -7.71
CA VAL A 8 0.67 5.23 -8.87
C VAL A 8 1.13 4.08 -9.77
N ASN A 9 0.84 2.83 -9.40
CA ASN A 9 1.25 1.68 -10.18
C ASN A 9 0.48 1.64 -11.51
N ARG A 10 1.21 1.71 -12.62
CA ARG A 10 0.67 1.59 -13.99
C ARG A 10 1.16 0.36 -14.73
N GLU A 11 1.99 -0.46 -14.08
CA GLU A 11 2.49 -1.69 -14.67
C GLU A 11 1.36 -2.71 -14.81
N ARG A 12 1.24 -3.26 -16.03
CA ARG A 12 0.25 -4.29 -16.40
C ARG A 12 0.88 -5.50 -17.04
N MET A 13 2.20 -5.53 -17.20
CA MET A 13 2.94 -6.70 -17.68
C MET A 13 3.58 -7.42 -16.49
N PRO A 14 3.40 -8.75 -16.35
CA PRO A 14 2.60 -9.64 -17.21
C PRO A 14 1.08 -9.48 -17.04
N PHE A 15 0.62 -8.94 -15.91
CA PHE A 15 -0.78 -8.63 -15.60
C PHE A 15 -0.83 -7.46 -14.61
N PRO A 16 -1.94 -6.71 -14.51
CA PRO A 16 -2.10 -5.66 -13.52
C PRO A 16 -2.20 -6.24 -12.11
N VAL A 17 -1.61 -5.55 -11.12
CA VAL A 17 -1.60 -5.99 -9.73
C VAL A 17 -2.45 -5.05 -8.88
N PHE A 18 -3.49 -5.61 -8.26
CA PHE A 18 -4.38 -4.90 -7.34
C PHE A 18 -3.60 -4.24 -6.19
N PRO A 19 -3.87 -2.96 -5.86
CA PRO A 19 -3.10 -2.20 -4.86
C PRO A 19 -3.47 -2.58 -3.41
N LEU A 20 -3.19 -3.83 -3.03
CA LEU A 20 -3.57 -4.42 -1.74
C LEU A 20 -3.14 -3.58 -0.53
N GLY A 21 -1.93 -3.01 -0.56
CA GLY A 21 -1.45 -2.12 0.49
C GLY A 21 -2.37 -0.92 0.73
N LEU A 22 -2.93 -0.31 -0.33
CA LEU A 22 -3.91 0.77 -0.17
C LEU A 22 -5.27 0.28 0.31
N ALA A 23 -5.66 -0.95 0.00
CA ALA A 23 -6.91 -1.53 0.53
C ALA A 23 -6.84 -1.72 2.06
N TYR A 24 -5.67 -2.06 2.61
CA TYR A 24 -5.44 -2.03 4.07
C TYR A 24 -5.52 -0.63 4.65
N ILE A 25 -4.90 0.36 3.99
CA ILE A 25 -4.99 1.76 4.39
C ILE A 25 -6.45 2.26 4.36
N ALA A 26 -7.20 1.91 3.32
CA ALA A 26 -8.60 2.28 3.16
C ALA A 26 -9.46 1.73 4.30
N ARG A 27 -9.25 0.47 4.69
CA ARG A 27 -9.88 -0.12 5.88
C ARG A 27 -9.60 0.71 7.13
N ALA A 28 -8.33 0.93 7.45
CA ALA A 28 -7.91 1.62 8.66
C ALA A 28 -8.49 3.03 8.75
N LEU A 29 -8.48 3.78 7.64
CA LEU A 29 -9.04 5.13 7.56
C LEU A 29 -10.58 5.13 7.68
N LYS A 30 -11.26 4.14 7.10
CA LYS A 30 -12.73 4.03 7.13
C LYS A 30 -13.23 3.71 8.54
N GLU A 31 -12.55 2.82 9.26
CA GLU A 31 -12.89 2.48 10.64
C GLU A 31 -12.81 3.69 11.59
N GLU A 32 -11.93 4.65 11.29
CA GLU A 32 -11.79 5.92 12.03
C GLU A 32 -12.74 7.03 11.51
N GLY A 33 -13.66 6.69 10.60
CA GLY A 33 -14.71 7.59 10.14
C GLY A 33 -14.24 8.66 9.15
N HIS A 34 -13.08 8.50 8.51
CA HIS A 34 -12.62 9.42 7.47
C HIS A 34 -13.39 9.23 6.17
N LEU A 35 -13.59 10.33 5.42
CA LEU A 35 -14.15 10.26 4.07
C LEU A 35 -13.00 9.99 3.09
N ILE A 36 -13.10 8.90 2.35
CA ILE A 36 -12.04 8.40 1.47
C ILE A 36 -12.53 8.39 0.04
N ASP A 37 -11.65 8.73 -0.89
CA ASP A 37 -11.79 8.43 -2.31
C ASP A 37 -10.48 7.79 -2.79
N VAL A 38 -10.56 7.00 -3.87
CA VAL A 38 -9.41 6.28 -4.42
C VAL A 38 -9.21 6.72 -5.87
N MET A 39 -7.96 7.04 -6.18
CA MET A 39 -7.48 7.21 -7.54
C MET A 39 -6.54 6.07 -7.89
N ASP A 40 -7.06 5.09 -8.63
CA ASP A 40 -6.25 4.01 -9.17
C ASP A 40 -5.76 4.33 -10.59
N LEU A 41 -4.48 4.65 -10.73
CA LEU A 41 -3.91 5.04 -12.01
C LEU A 41 -3.57 3.86 -12.92
N CYS A 42 -3.71 2.62 -12.45
CA CYS A 42 -3.32 1.42 -13.20
C CYS A 42 -3.94 1.40 -14.60
N PHE A 43 -5.20 1.81 -14.69
CA PHE A 43 -5.96 1.85 -15.93
C PHE A 43 -6.30 3.25 -16.43
N SER A 44 -5.69 4.29 -15.85
CA SER A 44 -5.85 5.67 -16.32
C SER A 44 -5.20 5.84 -17.69
N GLN A 45 -5.95 6.46 -18.60
CA GLN A 45 -5.51 6.80 -19.96
C GLN A 45 -4.86 8.19 -19.99
N GLU A 46 -5.33 9.12 -19.18
CA GLU A 46 -4.83 10.50 -19.10
C GLU A 46 -4.65 10.90 -17.63
N VAL A 47 -3.48 10.55 -17.09
CA VAL A 47 -3.16 10.68 -15.65
C VAL A 47 -3.39 12.09 -15.14
N SER A 48 -3.00 13.12 -15.89
CA SER A 48 -3.11 14.51 -15.44
C SER A 48 -4.57 14.94 -15.34
N GLY A 49 -5.36 14.70 -16.40
CA GLY A 49 -6.77 15.05 -16.46
C GLY A 49 -7.61 14.28 -15.45
N ASP A 50 -7.39 12.96 -15.34
CA ASP A 50 -8.11 12.11 -14.40
C ASP A 50 -7.82 12.59 -12.96
N LEU A 51 -6.55 12.85 -12.60
CA LEU A 51 -6.19 13.37 -11.27
C LEU A 51 -6.81 14.74 -11.00
N LYS A 52 -6.71 15.68 -11.95
CA LYS A 52 -7.31 17.03 -11.81
C LYS A 52 -8.80 16.96 -11.58
N SER A 53 -9.51 16.12 -12.33
CA SER A 53 -10.95 15.89 -12.18
C SER A 53 -11.29 15.37 -10.78
N THR A 54 -10.58 14.34 -10.32
CA THR A 54 -10.76 13.77 -8.98
C THR A 54 -10.45 14.77 -7.87
N LEU A 55 -9.34 15.50 -7.96
CA LEU A 55 -8.95 16.52 -7.00
C LEU A 55 -9.99 17.65 -6.93
N HIS A 56 -10.46 18.13 -8.08
CA HIS A 56 -11.49 19.16 -8.14
C HIS A 56 -12.82 18.70 -7.52
N ARG A 57 -13.26 17.46 -7.83
CA ARG A 57 -14.50 16.87 -7.32
C ARG A 57 -14.44 16.59 -5.81
N PHE A 58 -13.35 16.00 -5.34
CA PHE A 58 -13.27 15.46 -3.99
C PHE A 58 -12.79 16.49 -2.95
N GLN A 59 -11.88 17.40 -3.36
CA GLN A 59 -11.24 18.42 -2.52
C GLN A 59 -10.61 17.81 -1.25
N PRO A 60 -9.60 16.92 -1.38
CA PRO A 60 -8.97 16.27 -0.23
C PRO A 60 -8.14 17.23 0.63
N GLY A 61 -8.17 17.03 1.95
CA GLY A 61 -7.24 17.70 2.88
C GLY A 61 -5.85 17.04 2.91
N LEU A 62 -5.81 15.74 2.66
CA LEU A 62 -4.60 14.93 2.58
C LEU A 62 -4.68 14.01 1.35
N ILE A 63 -3.58 13.89 0.64
CA ILE A 63 -3.41 12.95 -0.46
C ILE A 63 -2.32 11.95 -0.05
N ALA A 64 -2.67 10.67 0.00
CA ALA A 64 -1.75 9.58 0.33
C ALA A 64 -1.37 8.80 -0.94
N VAL A 65 -0.11 8.91 -1.34
CA VAL A 65 0.44 8.32 -2.55
C VAL A 65 1.11 6.98 -2.22
N SER A 66 0.69 5.91 -2.86
CA SER A 66 1.29 4.58 -2.69
C SER A 66 2.25 4.26 -3.82
N LEU A 67 3.54 4.14 -3.48
CA LEU A 67 4.61 3.73 -4.37
C LEU A 67 4.99 2.28 -4.09
N ARG A 68 4.50 1.38 -4.95
CA ARG A 68 4.75 -0.07 -4.83
C ARG A 68 6.16 -0.47 -5.28
N ASN A 69 6.61 -0.01 -6.44
CA ASN A 69 7.86 -0.42 -7.08
C ASN A 69 8.68 0.81 -7.48
N LEU A 70 10.00 0.75 -7.35
CA LEU A 70 10.89 1.78 -7.90
C LEU A 70 11.21 1.54 -9.38
N ASP A 71 11.29 0.27 -9.76
CA ASP A 71 11.56 -0.20 -11.11
C ASP A 71 10.90 -1.56 -11.37
N ASN A 72 11.04 -2.07 -12.58
CA ASN A 72 10.51 -3.37 -13.02
C ASN A 72 11.37 -4.58 -12.62
N LEU A 73 12.43 -4.40 -11.82
CA LEU A 73 13.38 -5.44 -11.37
C LEU A 73 13.91 -6.34 -12.51
N THR A 74 13.98 -5.81 -13.73
CA THR A 74 14.39 -6.56 -14.92
C THR A 74 15.74 -6.07 -15.42
N TYR A 75 16.63 -7.00 -15.78
CA TYR A 75 17.90 -6.71 -16.44
C TYR A 75 18.00 -7.50 -17.75
N PRO A 76 18.44 -6.89 -18.87
CA PRO A 76 18.96 -5.53 -19.01
C PRO A 76 17.88 -4.45 -19.25
N ALA A 77 16.62 -4.82 -19.46
CA ALA A 77 15.54 -3.90 -19.80
C ALA A 77 14.92 -3.20 -18.56
N SER A 78 15.76 -2.54 -17.76
CA SER A 78 15.30 -1.87 -16.54
C SER A 78 14.48 -0.62 -16.86
N VAL A 79 13.29 -0.52 -16.26
CA VAL A 79 12.40 0.64 -16.38
C VAL A 79 12.18 1.21 -14.99
N SER A 80 12.50 2.49 -14.81
CA SER A 80 12.20 3.21 -13.57
C SER A 80 10.79 3.77 -13.60
N TYR A 81 10.07 3.63 -12.48
CA TYR A 81 8.73 4.20 -12.31
C TYR A 81 8.74 5.60 -11.69
N LEU A 82 9.90 6.12 -11.29
CA LEU A 82 10.01 7.37 -10.54
C LEU A 82 9.45 8.58 -11.32
N LYS A 83 9.64 8.62 -12.64
CA LYS A 83 9.08 9.69 -13.49
C LYS A 83 7.56 9.76 -13.43
N GLY A 84 6.87 8.62 -13.36
CA GLY A 84 5.42 8.58 -13.20
C GLY A 84 4.98 9.10 -11.84
N VAL A 85 5.76 8.81 -10.79
CA VAL A 85 5.52 9.32 -9.43
C VAL A 85 5.71 10.84 -9.38
N GLU A 86 6.76 11.36 -10.02
CA GLU A 86 7.03 12.81 -10.14
C GLU A 86 5.87 13.53 -10.84
N GLU A 87 5.36 12.97 -11.95
CA GLU A 87 4.21 13.52 -12.67
C GLU A 87 2.98 13.63 -11.76
N VAL A 88 2.63 12.55 -11.06
CA VAL A 88 1.48 12.50 -10.14
C VAL A 88 1.62 13.54 -9.04
N ILE A 89 2.77 13.61 -8.38
CA ILE A 89 3.04 14.58 -7.30
C ILE A 89 2.99 16.01 -7.84
N GLY A 90 3.56 16.26 -9.02
CA GLY A 90 3.53 17.56 -9.68
C GLY A 90 2.09 18.02 -9.96
N VAL A 91 1.23 17.14 -10.48
CA VAL A 91 -0.19 17.44 -10.68
C VAL A 91 -0.88 17.76 -9.37
N CYS A 92 -0.69 16.94 -8.33
CA CYS A 92 -1.28 17.17 -7.01
C CYS A 92 -0.88 18.54 -6.43
N ARG A 93 0.40 18.93 -6.54
CA ARG A 93 0.90 20.23 -6.07
C ARG A 93 0.37 21.42 -6.86
N GLN A 94 0.20 21.28 -8.18
CA GLN A 94 -0.35 22.34 -9.02
C GLN A 94 -1.82 22.64 -8.73
N GLN A 95 -2.58 21.66 -8.22
CA GLN A 95 -4.03 21.79 -8.03
C GLN A 95 -4.46 22.30 -6.66
N GLY A 96 -3.58 22.32 -5.65
CA GLY A 96 -3.99 22.83 -4.35
C GLY A 96 -2.96 22.71 -3.23
N SER A 97 -3.41 23.06 -2.03
CA SER A 97 -2.63 23.10 -0.80
C SER A 97 -2.76 21.83 0.05
N SER A 98 -3.32 20.75 -0.51
CA SER A 98 -3.46 19.48 0.21
C SER A 98 -2.09 19.00 0.67
N ARG A 99 -2.05 18.44 1.88
CA ARG A 99 -0.83 17.77 2.34
C ARG A 99 -0.61 16.49 1.53
N LEU A 100 0.64 16.17 1.23
CA LEU A 100 1.04 14.97 0.53
C LEU A 100 1.86 14.06 1.45
N VAL A 101 1.42 12.82 1.59
CA VAL A 101 2.18 11.75 2.22
C VAL A 101 2.44 10.65 1.20
N ILE A 102 3.67 10.15 1.13
CA ILE A 102 4.02 9.00 0.31
C ILE A 102 4.37 7.80 1.18
N GLY A 103 4.04 6.60 0.73
CA GLY A 103 4.41 5.36 1.38
C GLY A 103 4.44 4.19 0.39
N GLY A 104 4.44 2.97 0.93
CA GLY A 104 4.48 1.75 0.14
C GLY A 104 5.88 1.11 0.12
N SER A 105 5.93 -0.12 -0.40
CA SER A 105 7.16 -0.93 -0.43
C SER A 105 8.28 -0.24 -1.20
N GLY A 106 7.99 0.34 -2.36
CA GLY A 106 8.97 1.04 -3.19
C GLY A 106 9.53 2.27 -2.50
N PHE A 107 8.68 3.06 -1.83
CA PHE A 107 9.14 4.19 -1.03
C PHE A 107 10.05 3.74 0.12
N SER A 108 9.67 2.65 0.80
CA SER A 108 10.39 2.14 1.97
C SER A 108 11.79 1.60 1.68
N LEU A 109 12.15 1.35 0.41
CA LEU A 109 13.49 0.90 0.01
C LEU A 109 14.54 2.02 0.02
N ALA A 110 14.14 3.26 -0.28
CA ALA A 110 15.03 4.41 -0.34
C ALA A 110 14.34 5.68 0.22
N PRO A 111 13.84 5.64 1.47
CA PRO A 111 12.87 6.62 1.93
C PRO A 111 13.49 8.01 2.13
N GLN A 112 14.78 8.09 2.48
CA GLN A 112 15.47 9.38 2.63
C GLN A 112 15.69 10.05 1.29
N GLU A 113 16.20 9.30 0.32
CA GLU A 113 16.48 9.76 -1.04
C GLU A 113 15.18 10.22 -1.71
N LEU A 114 14.13 9.41 -1.62
CA LEU A 114 12.84 9.71 -2.23
C LEU A 114 12.15 10.91 -1.57
N LEU A 115 12.21 11.05 -0.23
CA LEU A 115 11.63 12.23 0.42
C LEU A 115 12.39 13.52 0.09
N ARG A 116 13.71 13.46 -0.08
CA ARG A 116 14.51 14.62 -0.53
C ARG A 116 14.21 14.98 -1.98
N HIS A 117 13.98 13.97 -2.82
CA HIS A 117 13.81 14.12 -4.26
C HIS A 117 12.39 14.54 -4.66
N LEU A 118 11.38 13.99 -4.00
CA LEU A 118 9.97 14.21 -4.31
C LEU A 118 9.40 15.38 -3.51
N ASP A 119 8.52 16.17 -4.14
CA ASP A 119 7.87 17.31 -3.47
C ASP A 119 6.66 16.89 -2.61
N VAL A 120 6.91 16.10 -1.57
CA VAL A 120 5.91 15.59 -0.61
C VAL A 120 6.18 16.11 0.80
N ASP A 121 5.16 16.19 1.64
CA ASP A 121 5.30 16.73 3.01
C ASP A 121 5.77 15.67 4.00
N PHE A 122 5.34 14.42 3.78
CA PHE A 122 5.58 13.30 4.70
C PHE A 122 5.93 12.03 3.93
N GLY A 123 6.68 11.15 4.59
CA GLY A 123 6.99 9.80 4.09
C GLY A 123 6.73 8.77 5.18
N ILE A 124 6.01 7.70 4.87
CA ILE A 124 5.78 6.58 5.78
C ILE A 124 6.58 5.37 5.32
N VAL A 125 7.45 4.86 6.20
CA VAL A 125 8.29 3.68 5.98
C VAL A 125 7.64 2.47 6.63
N GLY A 126 7.58 1.34 5.93
CA GLY A 126 6.95 0.11 6.41
C GLY A 126 5.43 0.13 6.28
N GLU A 127 4.74 -0.46 7.26
CA GLU A 127 3.29 -0.68 7.26
C GLU A 127 2.56 0.60 7.70
N GLY A 128 1.73 1.14 6.83
CA GLY A 128 1.22 2.51 6.96
C GLY A 128 -0.06 2.65 7.76
N GLU A 129 -0.76 1.57 8.12
CA GLU A 129 -2.12 1.60 8.68
C GLU A 129 -2.17 2.43 9.96
N GLU A 130 -1.35 2.13 10.96
CA GLU A 130 -1.31 2.88 12.22
C GLU A 130 -0.55 4.22 12.08
N ALA A 131 0.53 4.24 11.31
CA ALA A 131 1.38 5.42 11.13
C ALA A 131 0.63 6.57 10.43
N LEU A 132 -0.14 6.25 9.39
CA LEU A 132 -0.96 7.22 8.68
C LEU A 132 -2.10 7.72 9.56
N LEU A 133 -2.77 6.84 10.31
CA LEU A 133 -3.82 7.25 11.26
C LEU A 133 -3.29 8.23 12.30
N LYS A 134 -2.11 7.95 12.85
CA LYS A 134 -1.46 8.90 13.76
C LYS A 134 -1.21 10.25 13.08
N LEU A 135 -0.62 10.24 11.88
CA LEU A 135 -0.36 11.47 11.11
C LEU A 135 -1.65 12.26 10.85
N VAL A 136 -2.73 11.59 10.46
CA VAL A 136 -4.04 12.22 10.22
C VAL A 136 -4.57 12.87 11.50
N ARG A 137 -4.53 12.18 12.63
CA ARG A 137 -4.98 12.72 13.93
C ARG A 137 -4.17 13.95 14.34
N ASP A 138 -2.85 13.90 14.19
CA ASP A 138 -1.96 15.04 14.50
C ASP A 138 -2.30 16.24 13.58
N LEU A 139 -2.54 16.00 12.29
CA LEU A 139 -2.95 17.03 11.32
C LEU A 139 -4.31 17.65 11.66
N GLU A 140 -5.31 16.86 12.02
CA GLU A 140 -6.65 17.35 12.37
C GLU A 140 -6.65 18.21 13.63
N LYS A 141 -5.80 17.88 14.61
CA LYS A 141 -5.64 18.65 15.84
C LYS A 141 -4.74 19.87 15.68
N GLY A 142 -4.04 20.00 14.55
CA GLY A 142 -3.00 21.03 14.38
C GLY A 142 -1.79 20.82 15.29
N GLU A 143 -1.53 19.59 15.72
CA GLU A 143 -0.38 19.27 16.56
C GLU A 143 0.94 19.32 15.76
N PRO A 144 2.06 19.70 16.40
CA PRO A 144 3.37 19.64 15.75
C PRO A 144 3.75 18.20 15.38
N ILE A 145 3.92 17.93 14.09
CA ILE A 145 4.29 16.60 13.59
C ILE A 145 5.80 16.40 13.71
N SER A 146 6.23 15.50 14.58
CA SER A 146 7.66 15.18 14.76
C SER A 146 8.06 13.92 13.97
N PRO A 147 9.26 13.88 13.37
CA PRO A 147 9.76 12.65 12.75
C PRO A 147 9.86 11.51 13.77
N SER A 148 9.62 10.29 13.30
CA SER A 148 9.79 9.05 14.04
C SER A 148 10.54 8.04 13.15
N PRO A 149 10.96 6.87 13.67
CA PRO A 149 11.64 5.86 12.84
C PRO A 149 10.90 5.47 11.55
N TYR A 150 9.57 5.60 11.53
CA TYR A 150 8.72 5.23 10.41
C TYR A 150 7.98 6.42 9.76
N LEU A 151 8.03 7.62 10.35
CA LEU A 151 7.45 8.84 9.79
C LEU A 151 8.55 9.86 9.53
N LEU A 152 8.80 10.11 8.25
CA LEU A 152 9.69 11.17 7.79
C LEU A 152 8.88 12.43 7.50
N VAL A 153 9.47 13.57 7.81
CA VAL A 153 8.85 14.89 7.60
C VAL A 153 9.81 15.73 6.77
N LYS A 154 9.31 16.31 5.67
CA LYS A 154 10.11 17.19 4.82
C LYS A 154 10.69 18.34 5.64
N GLU A 155 11.93 18.72 5.30
CA GLU A 155 12.69 19.81 5.95
C GLU A 155 13.01 19.60 7.44
N LYS A 156 12.71 18.43 8.01
CA LYS A 156 13.17 18.04 9.36
C LYS A 156 14.34 17.06 9.28
N PRO A 157 15.23 17.06 10.29
CA PRO A 157 16.27 16.05 10.38
C PRO A 157 15.67 14.64 10.39
N PHE A 158 16.29 13.73 9.63
CA PHE A 158 15.90 12.32 9.67
C PHE A 158 16.22 11.69 11.02
N PRO A 159 15.39 10.72 11.47
CA PRO A 159 15.69 10.00 12.69
C PRO A 159 17.01 9.23 12.54
N PRO A 160 17.79 9.05 13.64
CA PRO A 160 19.06 8.31 13.59
C PRO A 160 18.90 6.86 13.10
N LEU A 161 17.74 6.27 13.36
CA LEU A 161 17.34 4.96 12.89
C LEU A 161 16.01 5.10 12.13
N ILE A 162 16.01 4.66 10.88
CA ILE A 162 14.79 4.47 10.10
C ILE A 162 14.44 3.00 10.19
N GLU A 163 13.29 2.71 10.79
CA GLU A 163 12.73 1.38 10.93
C GLU A 163 11.25 1.47 10.58
N GLY A 164 10.83 0.66 9.61
CA GLY A 164 9.46 0.70 9.12
C GLY A 164 8.46 0.35 10.20
N ALA A 165 7.30 1.01 10.18
CA ALA A 165 6.19 0.70 11.07
C ALA A 165 5.75 -0.76 10.88
N ARG A 166 5.18 -1.31 11.95
CA ARG A 166 4.72 -2.69 12.04
C ARG A 166 3.36 -2.69 12.72
N VAL A 167 2.40 -3.35 12.10
CA VAL A 167 1.02 -3.45 12.55
C VAL A 167 0.81 -4.85 13.11
N PHE A 168 0.16 -4.91 14.27
CA PHE A 168 -0.28 -6.17 14.86
C PHE A 168 -1.48 -5.94 15.80
N PRO A 169 -2.61 -6.65 15.61
CA PRO A 169 -2.86 -7.69 14.61
C PRO A 169 -2.96 -7.13 13.19
N VAL A 170 -2.59 -7.93 12.19
CA VAL A 170 -2.84 -7.57 10.78
C VAL A 170 -4.32 -7.85 10.51
N GLN A 171 -5.08 -6.80 10.20
CA GLN A 171 -6.52 -6.87 9.91
C GLN A 171 -6.79 -7.32 8.47
N SER A 172 -8.03 -7.20 8.00
CA SER A 172 -8.42 -7.45 6.61
C SER A 172 -8.49 -6.17 5.77
N PRO A 173 -8.13 -6.22 4.47
CA PRO A 173 -8.23 -5.07 3.60
C PRO A 173 -9.69 -4.72 3.27
N ASP A 174 -9.96 -3.46 2.91
CA ASP A 174 -11.25 -3.05 2.36
C ASP A 174 -11.11 -2.81 0.85
N ARG A 175 -11.63 -3.76 0.07
CA ARG A 175 -11.59 -3.73 -1.40
C ARG A 175 -12.71 -2.91 -2.02
N SER A 176 -13.72 -2.49 -1.25
CA SER A 176 -14.93 -1.83 -1.77
C SER A 176 -14.68 -0.46 -2.41
N PHE A 177 -13.49 0.13 -2.18
CA PHE A 177 -13.08 1.38 -2.81
C PHE A 177 -12.35 1.20 -4.16
N PHE A 178 -12.13 -0.05 -4.59
CA PHE A 178 -11.33 -0.38 -5.75
C PHE A 178 -12.15 -1.21 -6.73
N ASP A 179 -11.87 -1.05 -8.01
CA ASP A 179 -12.49 -1.86 -9.07
C ASP A 179 -11.79 -3.23 -9.15
N THR A 180 -12.07 -4.09 -8.16
CA THR A 180 -11.49 -5.44 -8.08
C THR A 180 -11.82 -6.25 -9.34
N HIS A 181 -13.04 -6.13 -9.87
CA HIS A 181 -13.49 -6.85 -11.07
C HIS A 181 -12.62 -6.54 -12.29
N ARG A 182 -12.31 -5.25 -12.52
CA ARG A 182 -11.46 -4.85 -13.64
C ARG A 182 -10.05 -5.45 -13.58
N TYR A 183 -9.49 -5.60 -12.38
CA TYR A 183 -8.21 -6.29 -12.23
C TYR A 183 -8.30 -7.75 -12.67
N LEU A 184 -9.39 -8.44 -12.34
CA LEU A 184 -9.60 -9.85 -12.71
C LEU A 184 -9.83 -10.02 -14.21
N GLU A 185 -10.65 -9.17 -14.83
CA GLU A 185 -10.91 -9.18 -16.28
C GLU A 185 -9.63 -9.00 -17.11
N GLU A 186 -8.68 -8.20 -16.61
CA GLU A 186 -7.41 -7.91 -17.27
C GLU A 186 -6.30 -8.92 -16.89
N GLY A 187 -6.68 -10.09 -16.34
CA GLY A 187 -5.78 -11.20 -16.01
C GLY A 187 -5.04 -11.05 -14.68
N GLY A 188 -5.45 -10.10 -13.84
CA GLY A 188 -4.98 -9.95 -12.47
C GLY A 188 -5.45 -11.09 -11.57
N MET A 189 -4.81 -11.18 -10.40
CA MET A 189 -5.00 -12.26 -9.42
C MET A 189 -5.76 -11.79 -8.19
N GLY A 190 -6.53 -12.68 -7.57
CA GLY A 190 -7.08 -12.48 -6.23
C GLY A 190 -5.97 -12.55 -5.19
N ASN A 191 -5.28 -11.43 -4.98
CA ASN A 191 -4.10 -11.38 -4.12
C ASN A 191 -4.46 -11.40 -2.64
N ILE A 192 -4.06 -12.44 -1.91
CA ILE A 192 -4.32 -12.60 -0.48
C ILE A 192 -3.01 -12.55 0.29
N GLN A 193 -2.90 -11.67 1.27
CA GLN A 193 -1.80 -11.70 2.23
C GLN A 193 -2.29 -12.37 3.49
N THR A 194 -1.65 -13.43 3.98
CA THR A 194 -2.05 -14.15 5.20
C THR A 194 -1.17 -13.85 6.39
N LYS A 195 0.03 -13.31 6.13
CA LYS A 195 0.99 -12.90 7.14
C LYS A 195 1.92 -11.83 6.59
N ARG A 196 2.64 -11.19 7.51
CA ARG A 196 3.71 -10.26 7.20
C ARG A 196 4.98 -10.60 7.96
N GLY A 197 6.13 -10.34 7.33
CA GLY A 197 7.45 -10.47 7.92
C GLY A 197 8.11 -11.81 7.68
N CYS A 198 9.43 -11.78 7.58
CA CYS A 198 10.27 -12.91 7.20
C CYS A 198 11.51 -13.00 8.10
N PRO A 199 11.74 -14.10 8.84
CA PRO A 199 12.84 -14.21 9.78
C PRO A 199 14.18 -14.55 9.12
N PHE A 200 14.18 -14.79 7.82
CA PHE A 200 15.39 -15.08 7.07
C PHE A 200 16.16 -13.81 6.74
N SER A 201 17.42 -13.97 6.37
CA SER A 201 18.35 -12.89 6.04
C SER A 201 19.05 -13.15 4.71
N CYS A 202 18.28 -13.52 3.68
CA CYS A 202 18.81 -13.76 2.34
C CYS A 202 19.49 -12.50 1.81
N ILE A 203 20.71 -12.63 1.30
CA ILE A 203 21.57 -11.49 0.90
C ILE A 203 20.98 -10.59 -0.20
N TYR A 204 20.00 -11.08 -0.94
CA TYR A 204 19.36 -10.40 -2.07
C TYR A 204 17.99 -9.81 -1.72
N CYS A 205 17.46 -10.09 -0.52
CA CYS A 205 16.04 -9.92 -0.23
C CYS A 205 15.76 -8.61 0.53
N THR A 206 14.70 -7.91 0.12
CA THR A 206 14.23 -6.68 0.75
C THR A 206 13.13 -6.92 1.78
N TYR A 207 12.49 -8.10 1.82
CA TYR A 207 11.33 -8.34 2.69
C TYR A 207 11.58 -8.12 4.19
N PRO A 208 12.70 -8.58 4.79
CA PRO A 208 12.97 -8.28 6.19
C PRO A 208 13.11 -6.79 6.52
N LEU A 209 13.47 -5.96 5.52
CA LEU A 209 13.48 -4.50 5.63
C LEU A 209 12.04 -3.95 5.56
N LEU A 210 11.26 -4.40 4.59
CA LEU A 210 9.90 -3.93 4.33
C LEU A 210 8.90 -4.33 5.41
N GLU A 211 8.81 -5.62 5.73
CA GLU A 211 7.80 -6.21 6.62
C GLU A 211 8.36 -6.59 8.00
N GLY A 212 9.68 -6.52 8.18
CA GLY A 212 10.35 -6.86 9.43
C GLY A 212 10.69 -8.35 9.56
N LYS A 213 11.47 -8.68 10.60
CA LYS A 213 12.02 -10.03 10.82
C LYS A 213 11.10 -10.97 11.58
N LYS A 214 10.03 -10.44 12.18
CA LYS A 214 9.10 -11.22 12.99
C LYS A 214 7.85 -11.53 12.17
N VAL A 215 7.58 -12.81 11.97
CA VAL A 215 6.35 -13.29 11.34
C VAL A 215 5.15 -12.88 12.19
N ARG A 216 4.18 -12.22 11.55
CA ARG A 216 2.92 -11.77 12.13
C ARG A 216 1.78 -12.35 11.29
N LEU A 217 0.98 -13.21 11.91
CA LEU A 217 -0.11 -13.90 11.23
C LEU A 217 -1.38 -13.05 11.26
N ARG A 218 -2.15 -13.08 10.17
CA ARG A 218 -3.55 -12.67 10.17
C ARG A 218 -4.42 -13.75 10.80
N ASN A 219 -5.61 -13.35 11.24
CA ASN A 219 -6.62 -14.27 11.67
C ASN A 219 -7.06 -15.17 10.49
N THR A 220 -7.05 -16.50 10.70
CA THR A 220 -7.39 -17.47 9.65
C THR A 220 -8.83 -17.34 9.16
N GLU A 221 -9.80 -17.11 10.05
CA GLU A 221 -11.20 -16.94 9.66
C GLU A 221 -11.38 -15.70 8.79
N GLU A 222 -10.72 -14.59 9.15
CA GLU A 222 -10.73 -13.37 8.33
C GLU A 222 -10.15 -13.59 6.93
N VAL A 223 -9.09 -14.40 6.81
CA VAL A 223 -8.50 -14.75 5.51
C VAL A 223 -9.45 -15.63 4.70
N VAL A 224 -10.10 -16.61 5.34
CA VAL A 224 -11.09 -17.49 4.68
C VAL A 224 -12.30 -16.69 4.20
N ASP A 225 -12.81 -15.77 5.03
CA ASP A 225 -13.91 -14.87 4.68
C ASP A 225 -13.52 -13.96 3.50
N GLU A 226 -12.29 -13.42 3.48
CA GLU A 226 -11.79 -12.63 2.36
C GLU A 226 -11.70 -13.45 1.06
N ILE A 227 -11.22 -14.70 1.13
CA ILE A 227 -11.16 -15.61 -0.02
C ILE A 227 -12.57 -15.93 -0.51
N GLN A 228 -13.51 -16.25 0.39
CA GLN A 228 -14.89 -16.54 0.03
C GLN A 228 -15.53 -15.36 -0.69
N HIS A 229 -15.34 -14.14 -0.17
CA HIS A 229 -15.83 -12.93 -0.82
C HIS A 229 -15.24 -12.73 -2.23
N LEU A 230 -13.94 -12.97 -2.41
CA LEU A 230 -13.31 -12.91 -3.72
C LEU A 230 -13.88 -13.95 -4.71
N VAL A 231 -14.12 -15.18 -4.24
CA VAL A 231 -14.74 -16.24 -5.07
C VAL A 231 -16.18 -15.86 -5.46
N GLU A 232 -16.95 -15.27 -4.55
CA GLU A 232 -18.30 -14.75 -4.82
C GLU A 232 -18.29 -13.61 -5.86
N GLU A 233 -17.24 -12.78 -5.89
CA GLU A 233 -17.00 -11.74 -6.91
C GLU A 233 -16.45 -12.30 -8.24
N GLY A 234 -16.30 -13.62 -8.36
CA GLY A 234 -15.90 -14.31 -9.59
C GLY A 234 -14.39 -14.57 -9.72
N VAL A 235 -13.61 -14.43 -8.65
CA VAL A 235 -12.19 -14.83 -8.65
C VAL A 235 -12.07 -16.35 -8.77
N ASP A 236 -11.41 -16.80 -9.83
CA ASP A 236 -11.06 -18.21 -10.06
C ASP A 236 -9.60 -18.54 -9.71
N TYR A 237 -8.76 -17.52 -9.53
CA TYR A 237 -7.34 -17.65 -9.20
C TYR A 237 -6.91 -16.80 -8.00
N ILE A 238 -6.59 -17.47 -6.89
CA ILE A 238 -6.04 -16.85 -5.68
C ILE A 238 -4.51 -16.93 -5.70
N TYR A 239 -3.86 -15.81 -5.38
CA TYR A 239 -2.42 -15.74 -5.24
C TYR A 239 -2.03 -15.24 -3.85
N PHE A 240 -1.31 -16.08 -3.10
CA PHE A 240 -0.80 -15.68 -1.79
C PHE A 240 0.41 -14.75 -1.96
N VAL A 241 0.29 -13.51 -1.49
CA VAL A 241 1.36 -12.48 -1.59
C VAL A 241 2.23 -12.40 -0.33
N ASP A 242 2.27 -13.45 0.48
CA ASP A 242 3.22 -13.53 1.58
C ASP A 242 4.65 -13.59 1.06
N ASP A 243 5.61 -13.06 1.83
CA ASP A 243 7.04 -13.23 1.55
C ASP A 243 7.41 -14.71 1.32
N ILE A 244 6.91 -15.58 2.20
CA ILE A 244 7.12 -17.04 2.19
C ILE A 244 5.86 -17.72 2.75
N PHE A 245 4.97 -18.22 1.90
CA PHE A 245 3.71 -18.83 2.34
C PHE A 245 3.91 -20.02 3.30
N ASN A 246 4.85 -20.92 2.99
CA ASN A 246 5.05 -22.18 3.69
C ASN A 246 5.82 -22.09 5.03
N TYR A 247 6.10 -20.88 5.52
CA TYR A 247 6.82 -20.67 6.79
C TYR A 247 6.01 -19.83 7.80
N PRO A 248 5.97 -20.21 9.09
CA PRO A 248 6.44 -21.49 9.63
C PRO A 248 5.59 -22.66 9.08
N PRO A 249 6.10 -23.89 8.97
CA PRO A 249 5.33 -25.01 8.41
C PRO A 249 3.98 -25.23 9.12
N SER A 250 3.94 -25.06 10.45
CA SER A 250 2.72 -25.16 11.25
C SER A 250 1.62 -24.17 10.84
N PHE A 251 2.01 -23.00 10.31
CA PHE A 251 1.07 -22.02 9.77
C PHE A 251 0.41 -22.56 8.48
N ALA A 252 1.21 -23.06 7.54
CA ALA A 252 0.70 -23.53 6.25
C ALA A 252 -0.23 -24.76 6.43
N GLU A 253 0.10 -25.64 7.36
CA GLU A 253 -0.74 -26.79 7.72
C GLU A 253 -2.09 -26.36 8.31
N ALA A 254 -2.09 -25.33 9.18
CA ALA A 254 -3.31 -24.84 9.83
C ALA A 254 -4.32 -24.23 8.84
N TYR A 255 -3.86 -23.68 7.71
CA TYR A 255 -4.73 -23.11 6.67
C TYR A 255 -5.28 -24.15 5.68
N GLY A 256 -4.69 -25.34 5.59
CA GLY A 256 -5.14 -26.37 4.65
C GLY A 256 -6.56 -26.92 4.95
N VAL A 257 -6.96 -26.95 6.23
CA VAL A 257 -8.23 -27.53 6.66
C VAL A 257 -9.42 -26.55 6.47
N PRO A 258 -9.35 -25.27 6.86
CA PRO A 258 -10.45 -24.33 6.64
C PRO A 258 -10.72 -24.03 5.15
N LEU A 259 -9.68 -23.95 4.32
CA LEU A 259 -9.83 -23.69 2.89
C LEU A 259 -10.59 -24.81 2.17
N SER A 260 -10.29 -26.07 2.50
CA SER A 260 -10.92 -27.25 1.88
C SER A 260 -12.35 -27.51 2.33
N THR A 261 -12.86 -26.79 3.34
CA THR A 261 -14.20 -27.01 3.89
C THR A 261 -15.17 -25.85 3.67
N ARG A 262 -14.67 -24.62 3.46
CA ARG A 262 -15.50 -23.42 3.30
C ARG A 262 -15.44 -22.77 1.91
N VAL A 263 -14.39 -23.04 1.12
CA VAL A 263 -14.13 -22.34 -0.14
C VAL A 263 -14.25 -23.25 -1.36
N PHE A 264 -13.76 -24.49 -1.26
CA PHE A 264 -13.74 -25.47 -2.34
C PHE A 264 -14.76 -26.60 -2.13
#